data_AF-A0A1X2F2M1-F1
#
_entry.id   AF-A0A1X2F2M1-F1
#
_cell.length_a   1.000
_cell.length_b   1.000
_cell.length_c   1.000
_cell.angle_alpha   90.00
_cell.angle_beta   90.00
_cell.angle_gamma   90.00
#
_symmetry.space_group_name_H-M   'P 1'
#
loop_
_entity.id
_entity.type
_entity.pdbx_description
1 polymer ?
#
loop_
_entity_poly.entity_id
_entity_poly.type
_entity_poly.pdbx_seq_one_letter_code
_entity_poly.pdbx_strand_id
1 'polypeptide(L)'
;MSWVVAAPEYVTAAASDLAGIASTIDAANQAALFPTNAVLAAGADEVSAALSALFGAHAQAYQALSAQAASFHQQFVQLMSSGAAQYAAAEALNATPMQLAADAINDPVLALTGRPLFGNGANGVDGTGAPGGNGGWLFGNGGNGGSGGLGQAGGAGGSAAFFGSGGAGGAGGMGANGAAGQAGSAGASGGNGGAAGWIYGNGGHGGVGGTGGNGAGTVNNNGVDGGLGGNGGSGGAGGFLIGQGGMGGNGGVGGIGTTSPIANAVAGTSGGGGNGGNGGHSGWIYGDGGAGGNSGAGTDGLFNNAREAMHGGSNLLAAGGRGGDAGLWGNGGAGGNGGNGGNGANTNANPSFAHIAGDGGGGASGGAGGNGGFFFGSGGHGGVGGNSGNGGNVPTDSISQHLAGSSQAAGLGGAGGNGGLFGNGGVGGTGGAGGTAGTGTENAGSFVPTAGAGATGGAGGTGGQLFGSGGRGGDGGATGTFGKVVGISDGGRGGNGGFFYGNGGDGGNAGAAPSLPSPVAHGVGGAGGSAQLIGNGGNGGAGVLGQPGGSGGKGGQLFGQHGADGPA
;
A
#
# COMPACT_ATOMS: atom_id res chain seq x y z
N MET A 1 -8.69 38.83 -22.46
CA MET A 1 -7.37 38.66 -23.08
C MET A 1 -7.28 37.23 -23.56
N SER A 2 -7.02 36.97 -24.84
CA SER A 2 -6.82 35.62 -25.36
C SER A 2 -5.38 35.19 -25.12
N TRP A 3 -5.17 34.08 -24.43
CA TRP A 3 -3.86 33.50 -24.24
C TRP A 3 -3.41 32.85 -25.55
N VAL A 4 -2.24 33.25 -26.06
CA VAL A 4 -1.61 32.60 -27.21
C VAL A 4 -0.64 31.56 -26.65
N VAL A 5 -0.87 30.30 -26.97
CA VAL A 5 0.03 29.18 -26.62
C VAL A 5 0.77 28.79 -27.90
N ALA A 6 2.08 28.94 -27.90
CA ALA A 6 2.96 28.43 -28.94
C ALA A 6 3.72 27.22 -28.39
N ALA A 7 3.97 26.21 -29.23
CA ALA A 7 4.75 25.04 -28.87
C ALA A 7 5.95 24.93 -29.82
N PRO A 8 7.09 25.56 -29.48
CA PRO A 8 8.24 25.74 -30.38
C PRO A 8 8.81 24.42 -30.91
N GLU A 9 8.68 23.32 -30.15
CA GLU A 9 9.18 21.99 -30.52
C GLU A 9 8.42 21.42 -31.71
N TYR A 10 7.10 21.64 -31.80
CA TYR A 10 6.30 21.19 -32.94
C TYR A 10 6.55 22.04 -34.18
N VAL A 11 6.81 23.34 -34.00
CA VAL A 11 7.11 24.27 -35.12
C VAL A 11 8.49 23.99 -35.71
N THR A 12 9.49 23.66 -34.89
CA THR A 12 10.82 23.25 -35.38
C THR A 12 10.79 21.90 -36.08
N ALA A 13 10.05 20.92 -35.55
CA ALA A 13 9.84 19.63 -36.23
C ALA A 13 9.19 19.80 -37.61
N ALA A 14 8.10 20.57 -37.69
CA ALA A 14 7.42 20.85 -38.95
C ALA A 14 8.34 21.58 -39.96
N ALA A 15 9.25 22.44 -39.51
CA ALA A 15 10.20 23.13 -40.39
C ALA A 15 11.21 22.16 -40.99
N SER A 16 11.64 21.16 -40.22
CA SER A 16 12.51 20.09 -40.69
C SER A 16 11.80 19.19 -41.71
N ASP A 17 10.54 18.81 -41.44
CA ASP A 17 9.74 18.00 -42.37
C ASP A 17 9.52 18.73 -43.70
N LEU A 18 9.17 20.03 -43.64
CA LEU A 18 9.00 20.86 -44.84
C LEU A 18 10.31 21.01 -45.63
N ALA A 19 11.46 21.10 -44.97
CA ALA A 19 12.76 21.09 -45.66
C ALA A 19 13.02 19.75 -46.36
N GLY A 20 12.64 18.63 -45.72
CA GLY A 20 12.67 17.30 -46.32
C GLY A 20 11.79 17.19 -47.56
N ILE A 21 10.54 17.67 -47.48
CA ILE A 21 9.60 17.71 -48.62
C ILE A 21 10.18 18.55 -49.76
N ALA A 22 10.74 19.72 -49.49
CA ALA A 22 11.36 20.57 -50.51
C ALA A 22 12.49 19.83 -51.25
N SER A 23 13.37 19.16 -50.51
CA SER A 23 14.45 18.36 -51.07
C SER A 23 13.93 17.26 -52.01
N THR A 24 12.86 16.56 -51.61
CA THR A 24 12.25 15.53 -52.47
C THR A 24 11.61 16.10 -53.73
N ILE A 25 10.95 17.25 -53.64
CA ILE A 25 10.31 17.93 -54.78
C ILE A 25 11.38 18.45 -55.74
N ASP A 26 12.45 19.07 -55.24
CA ASP A 26 13.56 19.56 -56.06
C ASP A 26 14.25 18.41 -56.79
N ALA A 27 14.51 17.29 -56.11
CA ALA A 27 15.06 16.08 -56.74
C ALA A 27 14.14 15.54 -57.85
N ALA A 28 12.83 15.52 -57.63
CA ALA A 28 11.85 15.10 -58.63
C ALA A 28 11.79 16.06 -59.82
N ASN A 29 11.81 17.38 -59.59
CA ASN A 29 11.81 18.40 -60.63
C ASN A 29 13.07 18.34 -61.51
N GLN A 30 14.23 18.05 -60.90
CA GLN A 30 15.49 17.85 -61.64
C GLN A 30 15.46 16.55 -62.45
N ALA A 31 14.96 15.45 -61.88
CA ALA A 31 14.82 14.18 -62.61
C ALA A 31 13.85 14.29 -63.80
N ALA A 32 12.79 15.09 -63.67
CA ALA A 32 11.79 15.30 -64.72
C ALA A 32 12.21 16.30 -65.81
N LEU A 33 13.29 17.08 -65.59
CA LEU A 33 13.68 18.19 -66.47
C LEU A 33 14.00 17.73 -67.89
N PHE A 34 14.79 16.67 -68.05
CA PHE A 34 15.15 16.13 -69.36
C PHE A 34 13.98 15.44 -70.09
N PRO A 35 13.26 14.47 -69.49
CA PRO A 35 12.19 13.75 -70.20
C PRO A 35 11.01 14.63 -70.61
N THR A 36 10.74 15.73 -69.89
CA THR A 36 9.65 16.66 -70.22
C THR A 36 10.02 17.68 -71.30
N ASN A 37 11.30 18.03 -71.44
CA ASN A 37 11.79 18.91 -72.51
C ASN A 37 12.10 18.17 -73.82
N ALA A 38 12.33 16.86 -73.76
CA ALA A 38 12.74 16.04 -74.90
C ALA A 38 11.56 15.33 -75.61
N VAL A 39 10.32 15.83 -75.48
CA VAL A 39 9.14 15.24 -76.13
C VAL A 39 9.26 15.41 -77.65
N LEU A 40 9.51 14.33 -78.37
CA LEU A 40 9.61 14.31 -79.82
C LEU A 40 8.23 14.33 -80.48
N ALA A 41 8.13 14.93 -81.66
CA ALA A 41 6.92 14.86 -82.49
C ALA A 41 6.60 13.41 -82.89
N ALA A 42 5.34 12.99 -82.75
CA ALA A 42 4.91 11.61 -83.02
C ALA A 42 4.88 11.26 -84.52
N GLY A 43 4.74 12.27 -85.37
CA GLY A 43 4.80 12.19 -86.84
C GLY A 43 5.46 13.43 -87.43
N ALA A 44 5.72 13.40 -88.75
CA ALA A 44 6.33 14.52 -89.47
C ALA A 44 5.34 15.65 -89.82
N ASP A 45 4.12 15.59 -89.30
CA ASP A 45 3.07 16.57 -89.54
C ASP A 45 3.19 17.79 -88.62
N GLU A 46 2.64 18.92 -89.09
CA GLU A 46 2.71 20.20 -88.39
C GLU A 46 1.95 20.18 -87.06
N VAL A 47 0.94 19.32 -86.89
CA VAL A 47 0.19 19.20 -85.63
C VAL A 47 1.06 18.51 -84.56
N SER A 48 1.76 17.43 -84.93
CA SER A 48 2.74 16.75 -84.05
C SER A 48 3.90 17.65 -83.65
N ALA A 49 4.41 18.47 -84.60
CA ALA A 49 5.46 19.45 -84.32
C ALA A 49 4.98 20.57 -83.38
N ALA A 50 3.77 21.10 -83.60
CA ALA A 50 3.18 22.12 -82.74
C ALA A 50 2.88 21.61 -81.32
N LEU A 51 2.43 20.36 -81.18
CA LEU A 51 2.19 19.72 -79.87
C LEU A 51 3.50 19.50 -79.10
N SER A 52 4.56 19.00 -79.76
CA SER A 52 5.90 18.87 -79.15
C SER A 52 6.45 20.23 -78.66
N ALA A 53 6.31 21.29 -79.48
CA ALA A 53 6.72 22.64 -79.11
C ALA A 53 5.88 23.20 -77.93
N LEU A 54 4.58 22.93 -77.87
CA LEU A 54 3.72 23.28 -76.75
C LEU A 54 4.17 22.60 -75.45
N PHE A 55 4.48 21.30 -75.49
CA PHE A 55 4.99 20.57 -74.32
C PHE A 55 6.35 21.10 -73.85
N GLY A 56 7.26 21.44 -74.77
CA GLY A 56 8.55 22.05 -74.43
C GLY A 56 8.39 23.43 -73.79
N ALA A 57 7.52 24.29 -74.32
CA ALA A 57 7.23 25.60 -73.73
C ALA A 57 6.57 25.47 -72.34
N HIS A 58 5.66 24.50 -72.16
CA HIS A 58 5.04 24.22 -70.87
C HIS A 58 6.05 23.71 -69.84
N ALA A 59 6.98 22.83 -70.24
CA ALA A 59 8.05 22.33 -69.37
C ALA A 59 8.97 23.46 -68.88
N GLN A 60 9.35 24.39 -69.76
CA GLN A 60 10.15 25.56 -69.39
C GLN A 60 9.41 26.49 -68.40
N ALA A 61 8.13 26.75 -68.65
CA ALA A 61 7.30 27.54 -67.74
C ALA A 61 7.16 26.86 -66.36
N TYR A 62 7.00 25.54 -66.34
CA TYR A 62 6.95 24.75 -65.11
C TYR A 62 8.27 24.80 -64.33
N GLN A 63 9.43 24.71 -65.00
CA GLN A 63 10.74 24.80 -64.34
C GLN A 63 10.97 26.20 -63.73
N ALA A 64 10.59 27.26 -64.45
CA ALA A 64 10.67 28.63 -63.93
C ALA A 64 9.78 28.84 -62.69
N LEU A 65 8.54 28.32 -62.72
CA LEU A 65 7.63 28.35 -61.58
C LEU A 65 8.15 27.53 -60.40
N SER A 66 8.72 26.35 -60.66
CA SER A 66 9.29 25.47 -59.63
C SER A 66 10.46 26.12 -58.90
N ALA A 67 11.33 26.84 -59.62
CA ALA A 67 12.40 27.61 -59.00
C ALA A 67 11.88 28.76 -58.11
N GLN A 68 10.81 29.43 -58.53
CA GLN A 68 10.15 30.46 -57.72
C GLN A 68 9.49 29.86 -56.46
N ALA A 69 8.84 28.71 -56.60
CA ALA A 69 8.23 27.98 -55.48
C ALA A 69 9.29 27.49 -54.48
N ALA A 70 10.45 27.01 -54.95
CA ALA A 70 11.57 26.61 -54.10
C ALA A 70 12.10 27.79 -53.26
N SER A 71 12.25 28.97 -53.88
CA SER A 71 12.69 30.18 -53.16
C SER A 71 11.67 30.63 -52.10
N PHE A 72 10.37 30.62 -52.44
CA PHE A 72 9.31 30.91 -51.48
C PHE A 72 9.31 29.92 -50.31
N HIS A 73 9.44 28.63 -50.60
CA HIS A 73 9.44 27.57 -49.59
C HIS A 73 10.64 27.68 -48.65
N GLN A 74 11.83 27.99 -49.17
CA GLN A 74 13.02 28.25 -48.36
C GLN A 74 12.80 29.43 -47.40
N GLN A 75 12.23 30.53 -47.88
CA GLN A 75 11.90 31.68 -47.03
C GLN A 75 10.85 31.33 -45.97
N PHE A 76 9.86 30.52 -46.32
CA PHE A 76 8.84 30.05 -45.40
C PHE A 76 9.42 29.19 -44.26
N VAL A 77 10.27 28.20 -44.59
CA VAL A 77 10.95 27.35 -43.61
C VAL A 77 11.89 28.16 -42.71
N GLN A 78 12.61 29.14 -43.29
CA GLN A 78 13.50 30.04 -42.54
C GLN A 78 12.70 30.94 -41.57
N LEU A 79 11.57 31.47 -42.02
CA LEU A 79 10.69 32.28 -41.17
C LEU A 79 10.08 31.43 -40.05
N MET A 80 9.69 30.19 -40.32
CA MET A 80 9.12 29.29 -39.32
C MET A 80 10.16 28.89 -38.26
N SER A 81 11.39 28.60 -38.69
CA SER A 81 12.51 28.29 -37.78
C SER A 81 12.90 29.50 -36.91
N SER A 82 12.96 30.69 -37.50
CA SER A 82 13.28 31.91 -36.75
C SER A 82 12.16 32.33 -35.80
N GLY A 83 10.89 32.16 -36.20
CA GLY A 83 9.73 32.37 -35.33
C GLY A 83 9.73 31.43 -34.12
N ALA A 84 9.99 30.13 -34.32
CA ALA A 84 10.10 29.18 -33.21
C ALA A 84 11.22 29.55 -32.22
N ALA A 85 12.38 29.97 -32.72
CA ALA A 85 13.49 30.43 -31.89
C ALA A 85 13.15 31.70 -31.10
N GLN A 86 12.35 32.62 -31.68
CA GLN A 86 11.90 33.83 -30.97
C GLN A 86 10.92 33.51 -29.84
N TYR A 87 10.01 32.55 -30.02
CA TYR A 87 9.12 32.09 -28.95
C TYR A 87 9.91 31.42 -27.81
N ALA A 88 10.84 30.52 -28.14
CA ALA A 88 11.71 29.88 -27.14
C ALA A 88 12.60 30.91 -26.40
N ALA A 89 13.14 31.91 -27.10
CA ALA A 89 13.91 32.99 -26.49
C ALA A 89 13.04 33.89 -25.61
N ALA A 90 11.80 34.18 -26.02
CA ALA A 90 10.85 34.94 -25.20
C ALA A 90 10.49 34.20 -23.91
N GLU A 91 10.32 32.88 -23.96
CA GLU A 91 10.12 32.06 -22.75
C GLU A 91 11.33 32.11 -21.81
N ALA A 92 12.55 31.96 -22.35
CA ALA A 92 13.78 32.06 -21.56
C ALA A 92 14.00 33.46 -20.94
N LEU A 93 13.71 34.52 -21.70
CA LEU A 93 13.81 35.91 -21.23
C LEU A 93 12.75 36.28 -20.20
N ASN A 94 11.60 35.58 -20.18
CA ASN A 94 10.59 35.76 -19.16
C ASN A 94 10.85 34.90 -17.90
N ALA A 95 11.52 33.75 -18.05
CA ALA A 95 11.89 32.89 -16.92
C ALA A 95 13.08 33.44 -16.11
N THR A 96 14.10 33.96 -16.80
CA THR A 96 15.37 34.39 -16.17
C THR A 96 15.23 35.53 -15.13
N PRO A 97 14.43 36.59 -15.33
CA PRO A 97 14.25 37.63 -14.31
C PRO A 97 13.47 37.12 -13.09
N MET A 98 12.53 36.18 -13.30
CA MET A 98 11.81 35.55 -12.19
C MET A 98 12.72 34.64 -11.36
N GLN A 99 13.63 33.91 -12.00
CA GLN A 99 14.62 33.08 -11.32
C GLN A 99 15.60 33.94 -10.51
N LEU A 100 16.15 35.01 -11.11
CA LEU A 100 17.04 35.94 -10.42
C LEU A 100 16.38 36.60 -9.21
N ALA A 101 15.10 36.95 -9.32
CA ALA A 101 14.34 37.52 -8.22
C ALA A 101 14.08 36.50 -7.09
N ALA A 102 13.80 35.24 -7.44
CA ALA A 102 13.65 34.17 -6.46
C ALA A 102 14.98 33.88 -5.73
N ASP A 103 16.08 33.82 -6.47
CA ASP A 103 17.43 33.60 -5.92
C ASP A 103 17.85 34.78 -5.02
N ALA A 104 17.63 36.02 -5.44
CA ALA A 104 17.95 37.20 -4.63
C ALA A 104 17.22 37.23 -3.27
N ILE A 105 16.03 36.61 -3.18
CA ILE A 105 15.28 36.50 -1.93
C ILE A 105 15.68 35.25 -1.13
N ASN A 106 15.96 34.14 -1.80
CA ASN A 106 16.33 32.88 -1.15
C ASN A 106 17.78 32.86 -0.66
N ASP A 107 18.73 33.41 -1.41
CA ASP A 107 20.16 33.31 -1.18
C ASP A 107 20.60 33.84 0.20
N PRO A 108 20.12 35.00 0.69
CA PRO A 108 20.48 35.46 2.02
C PRO A 108 20.02 34.49 3.13
N VAL A 109 18.83 33.89 2.98
CA VAL A 109 18.27 32.95 3.96
C VAL A 109 18.94 31.59 3.84
N LEU A 110 19.23 31.13 2.63
CA LEU A 110 19.96 29.88 2.36
C LEU A 110 21.38 29.97 2.91
N ALA A 111 22.09 31.09 2.70
CA ALA A 111 23.43 31.31 3.25
C ALA A 111 23.43 31.36 4.78
N LEU A 112 22.39 31.93 5.41
CA LEU A 112 22.31 32.07 6.86
C LEU A 112 21.83 30.81 7.58
N THR A 113 20.90 30.05 6.97
CA THR A 113 20.18 28.95 7.64
C THR A 113 20.42 27.57 7.01
N GLY A 114 21.08 27.52 5.84
CA GLY A 114 21.25 26.29 5.07
C GLY A 114 19.96 25.79 4.39
N ARG A 115 18.89 26.60 4.39
CA ARG A 115 17.57 26.22 3.88
C ARG A 115 16.89 27.43 3.21
N PRO A 116 16.28 27.26 2.02
CA PRO A 116 15.69 28.39 1.31
C PRO A 116 14.46 28.93 2.04
N LEU A 117 14.11 30.18 1.77
CA LEU A 117 12.87 30.77 2.30
C LEU A 117 11.64 30.19 1.59
N PHE A 118 11.75 29.99 0.28
CA PHE A 118 10.73 29.41 -0.59
C PHE A 118 11.30 28.26 -1.41
N GLY A 119 10.49 27.22 -1.61
CA GLY A 119 10.80 26.12 -2.52
C GLY A 119 10.54 24.76 -1.89
N ASN A 120 10.26 23.76 -2.72
CA ASN A 120 10.08 22.40 -2.22
C ASN A 120 11.44 21.78 -1.85
N GLY A 121 11.40 20.83 -0.93
CA GLY A 121 12.54 20.00 -0.60
C GLY A 121 12.90 19.07 -1.77
N ALA A 122 14.19 18.83 -1.97
CA ALA A 122 14.65 17.88 -2.97
C ALA A 122 14.23 16.46 -2.59
N ASN A 123 13.80 15.65 -3.56
CA ASN A 123 13.53 14.24 -3.30
C ASN A 123 14.85 13.51 -3.02
N GLY A 124 14.80 12.52 -2.14
CA GLY A 124 15.87 11.56 -1.97
C GLY A 124 16.06 10.73 -3.24
N VAL A 125 17.29 10.29 -3.48
CA VAL A 125 17.62 9.46 -4.63
C VAL A 125 17.10 8.04 -4.42
N ASP A 126 16.32 7.53 -5.36
CA ASP A 126 15.80 6.16 -5.32
C ASP A 126 16.92 5.11 -5.35
N GLY A 127 16.65 3.99 -4.69
CA GLY A 127 17.61 2.90 -4.49
C GLY A 127 18.74 3.20 -3.50
N THR A 128 18.76 4.35 -2.84
CA THR A 128 19.80 4.73 -1.86
C THR A 128 19.29 4.85 -0.43
N GLY A 129 17.97 4.91 -0.23
CA GLY A 129 17.38 5.24 1.07
C GLY A 129 17.63 6.68 1.52
N ALA A 130 18.07 7.56 0.62
CA ALA A 130 18.36 8.95 0.97
C ALA A 130 17.09 9.67 1.44
N PRO A 131 17.16 10.46 2.53
CA PRO A 131 16.00 11.23 3.00
C PRO A 131 15.63 12.33 1.99
N GLY A 132 14.35 12.67 1.96
CA GLY A 132 13.86 13.85 1.28
C GLY A 132 14.32 15.11 2.03
N GLY A 133 14.75 16.12 1.28
CA GLY A 133 15.08 17.43 1.81
C GLY A 133 13.86 18.13 2.39
N ASN A 134 14.08 19.01 3.36
CA ASN A 134 13.00 19.83 3.92
C ASN A 134 12.57 20.91 2.92
N GLY A 135 11.27 21.25 2.90
CA GLY A 135 10.75 22.40 2.14
C GLY A 135 11.24 23.73 2.70
N GLY A 136 11.05 24.84 2.00
CA GLY A 136 11.47 26.18 2.43
C GLY A 136 10.84 26.61 3.76
N TRP A 137 11.43 27.62 4.41
CA TRP A 137 10.96 28.09 5.72
C TRP A 137 9.52 28.59 5.69
N LEU A 138 9.12 29.31 4.64
CA LEU A 138 7.80 29.94 4.57
C LEU A 138 6.83 29.14 3.69
N PHE A 139 7.20 28.86 2.44
CA PHE A 139 6.42 28.00 1.55
C PHE A 139 7.30 26.92 0.95
N GLY A 140 6.84 25.68 1.05
CA GLY A 140 7.51 24.56 0.41
C GLY A 140 7.07 23.23 1.00
N ASN A 141 6.74 22.30 0.13
CA ASN A 141 6.50 20.93 0.53
C ASN A 141 7.84 20.26 0.85
N GLY A 142 7.83 19.29 1.76
CA GLY A 142 8.96 18.40 1.93
C GLY A 142 9.17 17.51 0.70
N GLY A 143 10.42 17.17 0.40
CA GLY A 143 10.76 16.22 -0.66
C GLY A 143 10.42 14.80 -0.24
N ASN A 144 10.10 13.93 -1.20
CA ASN A 144 9.88 12.52 -0.92
C ASN A 144 11.21 11.85 -0.54
N GLY A 145 11.17 10.90 0.39
CA GLY A 145 12.30 10.03 0.67
C GLY A 145 12.54 9.06 -0.49
N GLY A 146 13.81 8.83 -0.82
CA GLY A 146 14.19 7.87 -1.85
C GLY A 146 13.94 6.44 -1.38
N SER A 147 13.54 5.56 -2.28
CA SER A 147 13.46 4.13 -2.00
C SER A 147 14.82 3.56 -1.55
N GLY A 148 14.79 2.56 -0.67
CA GLY A 148 15.98 1.82 -0.25
C GLY A 148 16.46 0.84 -1.33
N GLY A 149 17.77 0.74 -1.52
CA GLY A 149 18.37 -0.37 -2.28
C GLY A 149 18.29 -1.69 -1.50
N LEU A 150 18.82 -2.78 -2.05
CA LEU A 150 18.79 -4.10 -1.38
C LEU A 150 19.28 -4.02 0.08
N GLY A 151 18.44 -4.48 1.02
CA GLY A 151 18.69 -4.47 2.46
C GLY A 151 18.75 -3.08 3.11
N GLN A 152 18.49 -1.99 2.39
CA GLN A 152 18.55 -0.62 2.90
C GLN A 152 17.15 -0.08 3.19
N ALA A 153 17.03 0.67 4.27
CA ALA A 153 15.77 1.32 4.62
C ALA A 153 15.37 2.37 3.58
N GLY A 154 14.06 2.61 3.45
CA GLY A 154 13.56 3.75 2.71
C GLY A 154 13.89 5.06 3.40
N GLY A 155 14.20 6.10 2.64
CA GLY A 155 14.49 7.42 3.16
C GLY A 155 13.25 8.04 3.81
N ALA A 156 13.44 8.79 4.89
CA ALA A 156 12.35 9.58 5.45
C ALA A 156 11.92 10.68 4.46
N GLY A 157 10.62 10.99 4.42
CA GLY A 157 10.11 12.15 3.74
C GLY A 157 10.55 13.44 4.45
N GLY A 158 10.87 14.46 3.68
CA GLY A 158 11.25 15.77 4.18
C GLY A 158 10.07 16.48 4.83
N SER A 159 10.35 17.35 5.79
CA SER A 159 9.30 18.14 6.46
C SER A 159 9.09 19.49 5.77
N ALA A 160 7.85 19.98 5.78
CA ALA A 160 7.55 21.38 5.52
C ALA A 160 7.76 22.23 6.79
N ALA A 161 7.89 23.55 6.68
CA ALA A 161 8.08 24.44 7.84
C ALA A 161 6.80 25.21 8.21
N PHE A 162 6.44 26.26 7.48
CA PHE A 162 5.28 27.09 7.84
C PHE A 162 4.04 26.75 7.00
N PHE A 163 4.15 26.77 5.67
CA PHE A 163 3.16 26.26 4.74
C PHE A 163 3.74 25.16 3.86
N GLY A 164 3.01 24.07 3.71
CA GLY A 164 3.36 22.97 2.81
C GLY A 164 3.04 21.61 3.41
N SER A 165 2.93 20.61 2.54
CA SER A 165 2.77 19.22 2.95
C SER A 165 4.12 18.57 3.25
N GLY A 166 4.12 17.59 4.14
CA GLY A 166 5.29 16.71 4.30
C GLY A 166 5.49 15.82 3.07
N GLY A 167 6.74 15.46 2.79
CA GLY A 167 7.06 14.51 1.73
C GLY A 167 6.74 13.08 2.12
N ALA A 168 6.43 12.21 1.16
CA ALA A 168 6.23 10.79 1.43
C ALA A 168 7.55 10.11 1.83
N GLY A 169 7.49 9.11 2.70
CA GLY A 169 8.62 8.24 2.99
C GLY A 169 8.88 7.25 1.85
N GLY A 170 10.15 6.95 1.59
CA GLY A 170 10.56 5.99 0.57
C GLY A 170 10.25 4.55 0.97
N ALA A 171 10.04 3.68 -0.01
CA ALA A 171 9.88 2.25 0.25
C ALA A 171 11.17 1.63 0.80
N GLY A 172 11.05 0.66 1.71
CA GLY A 172 12.15 -0.15 2.19
C GLY A 172 12.64 -1.09 1.11
N GLY A 173 13.95 -1.29 1.03
CA GLY A 173 14.55 -2.21 0.10
C GLY A 173 14.27 -3.67 0.43
N MET A 174 14.15 -4.49 -0.62
CA MET A 174 14.05 -5.95 -0.49
C MET A 174 15.26 -6.51 0.28
N GLY A 175 15.03 -7.48 1.15
CA GLY A 175 16.08 -8.23 1.82
C GLY A 175 16.90 -9.02 0.81
N ALA A 176 18.23 -9.02 0.96
CA ALA A 176 19.08 -9.82 0.09
C ALA A 176 18.74 -11.31 0.23
N ASN A 177 18.66 -12.01 -0.90
CA ASN A 177 18.63 -13.47 -0.87
C ASN A 177 19.90 -13.99 -0.19
N GLY A 178 19.77 -15.11 0.52
CA GLY A 178 20.91 -15.76 1.15
C GLY A 178 21.99 -16.13 0.11
N ALA A 179 23.25 -16.16 0.54
CA ALA A 179 24.27 -16.90 -0.17
C ALA A 179 24.04 -18.42 0.00
N ALA A 180 24.79 -19.26 -0.72
CA ALA A 180 24.66 -20.71 -0.60
C ALA A 180 24.81 -21.17 0.87
N GLY A 181 23.76 -21.81 1.40
CA GLY A 181 23.67 -22.23 2.79
C GLY A 181 23.42 -21.07 3.77
N GLN A 182 22.76 -20.00 3.35
CA GLN A 182 22.41 -18.89 4.24
C GLN A 182 20.93 -18.53 4.12
N ALA A 183 20.36 -18.14 5.25
CA ALA A 183 19.00 -17.60 5.29
C ALA A 183 18.89 -16.30 4.48
N GLY A 184 17.68 -16.00 4.06
CA GLY A 184 17.38 -14.70 3.47
C GLY A 184 17.50 -13.58 4.50
N SER A 185 18.01 -12.42 4.08
CA SER A 185 18.03 -11.24 4.94
C SER A 185 16.63 -10.66 5.09
N ALA A 186 16.34 -10.03 6.23
CA ALA A 186 15.08 -9.32 6.40
C ALA A 186 14.96 -8.17 5.38
N GLY A 187 13.72 -7.90 4.95
CA GLY A 187 13.37 -6.70 4.24
C GLY A 187 13.60 -5.47 5.11
N ALA A 188 14.03 -4.38 4.51
CA ALA A 188 14.30 -3.16 5.25
C ALA A 188 13.00 -2.38 5.50
N SER A 189 12.99 -1.53 6.52
CA SER A 189 11.83 -0.70 6.83
C SER A 189 11.56 0.36 5.77
N GLY A 190 10.29 0.67 5.54
CA GLY A 190 9.90 1.89 4.83
C GLY A 190 10.25 3.14 5.63
N GLY A 191 10.51 4.24 4.92
CA GLY A 191 10.81 5.53 5.53
C GLY A 191 9.56 6.18 6.10
N ASN A 192 9.72 6.96 7.17
CA ASN A 192 8.59 7.72 7.73
C ASN A 192 8.19 8.85 6.77
N GLY A 193 6.91 9.20 6.73
CA GLY A 193 6.43 10.41 6.07
C GLY A 193 6.87 11.67 6.82
N GLY A 194 7.13 12.74 6.09
CA GLY A 194 7.53 14.03 6.65
C GLY A 194 6.36 14.76 7.30
N ALA A 195 6.66 15.62 8.27
CA ALA A 195 5.66 16.49 8.88
C ALA A 195 5.26 17.62 7.94
N ALA A 196 4.00 18.04 8.01
CA ALA A 196 3.51 19.22 7.32
C ALA A 196 3.89 20.53 8.02
N GLY A 197 3.63 21.65 7.34
CA GLY A 197 3.90 22.99 7.84
C GLY A 197 3.00 23.40 9.00
N TRP A 198 3.48 24.30 9.84
CA TRP A 198 2.83 24.71 11.08
C TRP A 198 1.41 25.27 10.90
N ILE A 199 1.13 26.01 9.83
CA ILE A 199 -0.19 26.61 9.59
C ILE A 199 -1.09 25.68 8.77
N TYR A 200 -0.60 25.21 7.64
CA TYR A 200 -1.39 24.41 6.71
C TYR A 200 -0.53 23.40 5.96
N GLY A 201 -1.03 22.17 5.88
CA GLY A 201 -0.55 21.13 4.99
C GLY A 201 -0.85 19.73 5.52
N ASN A 202 -0.77 18.74 4.64
CA ASN A 202 -0.99 17.35 5.03
C ASN A 202 0.34 16.65 5.33
N GLY A 203 0.33 15.77 6.31
CA GLY A 203 1.47 14.93 6.61
C GLY A 203 1.78 13.98 5.46
N GLY A 204 3.06 13.69 5.24
CA GLY A 204 3.49 12.76 4.22
C GLY A 204 3.09 11.32 4.55
N HIS A 205 2.85 10.49 3.55
CA HIS A 205 2.60 9.07 3.77
C HIS A 205 3.88 8.34 4.20
N GLY A 206 3.76 7.33 5.05
CA GLY A 206 4.84 6.40 5.35
C GLY A 206 5.13 5.47 4.18
N GLY A 207 6.40 5.12 3.99
CA GLY A 207 6.84 4.20 2.96
C GLY A 207 6.51 2.75 3.28
N VAL A 208 6.28 1.94 2.26
CA VAL A 208 6.04 0.49 2.41
C VAL A 208 7.33 -0.21 2.85
N GLY A 209 7.24 -1.22 3.71
CA GLY A 209 8.38 -2.07 4.10
C GLY A 209 8.81 -3.01 2.98
N GLY A 210 10.11 -3.29 2.87
CA GLY A 210 10.66 -4.18 1.86
C GLY A 210 10.29 -5.64 2.09
N THR A 211 10.23 -6.43 1.03
CA THR A 211 10.00 -7.88 1.17
C THR A 211 11.22 -8.58 1.76
N GLY A 212 11.03 -9.64 2.53
CA GLY A 212 12.12 -10.50 2.99
C GLY A 212 12.83 -11.19 1.83
N GLY A 213 14.15 -11.38 1.97
CA GLY A 213 14.94 -12.13 1.01
C GLY A 213 14.65 -13.63 1.11
N ASN A 214 14.86 -14.36 0.03
CA ASN A 214 14.72 -15.83 0.06
C ASN A 214 15.97 -16.46 0.66
N GLY A 215 15.81 -17.58 1.36
CA GLY A 215 16.95 -18.46 1.66
C GLY A 215 17.56 -19.02 0.38
N ALA A 216 18.84 -19.42 0.42
CA ALA A 216 19.48 -20.07 -0.72
C ALA A 216 20.35 -21.27 -0.31
N GLY A 217 20.27 -22.35 -1.08
CA GLY A 217 21.03 -23.58 -0.82
C GLY A 217 20.62 -24.29 0.47
N THR A 218 21.55 -25.06 1.04
CA THR A 218 21.34 -25.87 2.25
C THR A 218 22.58 -25.85 3.14
N VAL A 219 22.42 -26.02 4.46
CA VAL A 219 23.51 -26.18 5.43
C VAL A 219 23.42 -27.56 6.06
N ASN A 220 24.49 -28.36 5.99
CA ASN A 220 24.48 -29.74 6.47
C ASN A 220 23.28 -30.54 5.92
N ASN A 221 22.95 -30.29 4.65
CA ASN A 221 21.81 -30.82 3.92
C ASN A 221 20.42 -30.34 4.40
N ASN A 222 20.32 -29.46 5.39
CA ASN A 222 19.06 -28.83 5.80
C ASN A 222 18.78 -27.54 5.03
N GLY A 223 17.50 -27.25 4.82
CA GLY A 223 17.04 -25.98 4.29
C GLY A 223 17.37 -24.82 5.22
N VAL A 224 17.31 -23.62 4.67
CA VAL A 224 17.59 -22.36 5.36
C VAL A 224 16.38 -21.44 5.26
N ASP A 225 16.23 -20.57 6.25
CA ASP A 225 15.01 -19.77 6.40
C ASP A 225 14.91 -18.63 5.38
N GLY A 226 13.67 -18.22 5.12
CA GLY A 226 13.37 -16.96 4.45
C GLY A 226 13.51 -15.78 5.41
N GLY A 227 13.89 -14.61 4.89
CA GLY A 227 13.98 -13.38 5.66
C GLY A 227 12.61 -12.84 6.04
N LEU A 228 12.51 -12.11 7.16
CA LEU A 228 11.28 -11.42 7.54
C LEU A 228 10.97 -10.25 6.60
N GLY A 229 9.71 -9.87 6.46
CA GLY A 229 9.32 -8.62 5.80
C GLY A 229 9.69 -7.40 6.64
N GLY A 230 10.01 -6.30 5.98
CA GLY A 230 10.32 -5.02 6.60
C GLY A 230 9.08 -4.31 7.13
N ASN A 231 9.23 -3.49 8.18
CA ASN A 231 8.11 -2.71 8.70
C ASN A 231 7.76 -1.55 7.75
N GLY A 232 6.49 -1.18 7.68
CA GLY A 232 6.07 0.08 7.05
C GLY A 232 6.48 1.28 7.89
N GLY A 233 6.78 2.40 7.22
CA GLY A 233 7.09 3.67 7.86
C GLY A 233 5.84 4.34 8.43
N SER A 234 5.99 5.15 9.49
CA SER A 234 4.87 5.93 10.02
C SER A 234 4.48 7.05 9.06
N GLY A 235 3.20 7.40 9.01
CA GLY A 235 2.75 8.64 8.38
C GLY A 235 3.23 9.86 9.16
N GLY A 236 3.46 10.96 8.44
CA GLY A 236 3.83 12.25 9.02
C GLY A 236 2.64 12.97 9.64
N ALA A 237 2.90 13.85 10.59
CA ALA A 237 1.85 14.69 11.18
C ALA A 237 1.33 15.73 10.17
N GLY A 238 0.03 15.98 10.21
CA GLY A 238 -0.61 17.12 9.57
C GLY A 238 -0.15 18.46 10.14
N GLY A 239 -0.50 19.55 9.47
CA GLY A 239 -0.03 20.88 9.85
C GLY A 239 -0.57 21.28 11.21
N PHE A 240 0.25 21.91 12.06
CA PHE A 240 -0.09 22.13 13.47
C PHE A 240 -1.46 22.81 13.67
N LEU A 241 -1.86 23.77 12.83
CA LEU A 241 -3.22 24.32 12.85
C LEU A 241 -4.18 23.46 12.01
N ILE A 242 -3.96 23.38 10.71
CA ILE A 242 -4.86 22.71 9.76
C ILE A 242 -4.07 21.70 8.93
N GLY A 243 -4.52 20.46 8.91
CA GLY A 243 -3.88 19.45 8.10
C GLY A 243 -4.30 18.02 8.41
N GLN A 244 -4.33 17.21 7.36
CA GLN A 244 -4.59 15.78 7.49
C GLN A 244 -3.32 15.05 7.93
N GLY A 245 -3.47 14.05 8.79
CA GLY A 245 -2.39 13.13 9.11
C GLY A 245 -2.03 12.25 7.90
N GLY A 246 -0.75 11.99 7.70
CA GLY A 246 -0.29 11.08 6.65
C GLY A 246 -0.66 9.63 6.97
N MET A 247 -1.05 8.84 5.98
CA MET A 247 -1.24 7.39 6.18
C MET A 247 0.08 6.69 6.51
N GLY A 248 0.04 5.66 7.34
CA GLY A 248 1.17 4.76 7.57
C GLY A 248 1.41 3.82 6.38
N GLY A 249 2.66 3.42 6.20
CA GLY A 249 3.07 2.49 5.15
C GLY A 249 2.73 1.04 5.50
N ASN A 250 2.47 0.22 4.50
CA ASN A 250 2.26 -1.21 4.71
C ASN A 250 3.57 -1.93 5.09
N GLY A 251 3.49 -3.00 5.88
CA GLY A 251 4.60 -3.92 6.09
C GLY A 251 4.88 -4.78 4.85
N GLY A 252 6.13 -5.19 4.70
CA GLY A 252 6.58 -6.06 3.63
C GLY A 252 6.21 -7.53 3.88
N VAL A 253 6.07 -8.29 2.80
CA VAL A 253 5.86 -9.75 2.85
C VAL A 253 7.17 -10.45 3.24
N GLY A 254 7.10 -11.59 3.93
CA GLY A 254 8.28 -12.41 4.21
C GLY A 254 8.94 -13.00 2.95
N GLY A 255 10.13 -13.60 3.12
CA GLY A 255 10.85 -14.33 2.07
C GLY A 255 10.59 -15.83 2.15
N ILE A 256 10.90 -16.56 1.10
CA ILE A 256 10.70 -18.02 1.05
C ILE A 256 11.93 -18.73 1.60
N GLY A 257 11.76 -19.76 2.43
CA GLY A 257 12.85 -20.64 2.86
C GLY A 257 13.31 -21.61 1.74
N THR A 258 14.25 -22.49 2.02
CA THR A 258 14.69 -23.54 1.07
C THR A 258 14.37 -24.95 1.50
N THR A 259 14.22 -25.84 0.53
CA THR A 259 14.03 -27.28 0.74
C THR A 259 15.37 -27.99 0.67
N SER A 260 15.41 -29.23 1.15
CA SER A 260 16.56 -30.11 0.93
C SER A 260 16.36 -31.01 -0.28
N PRO A 261 17.40 -31.25 -1.11
CA PRO A 261 17.34 -32.23 -2.19
C PRO A 261 17.39 -33.68 -1.70
N ILE A 262 17.63 -33.94 -0.40
CA ILE A 262 17.67 -35.30 0.16
C ILE A 262 16.48 -35.58 1.08
N ALA A 263 15.98 -36.82 1.05
CA ALA A 263 14.76 -37.24 1.75
C ALA A 263 14.85 -37.23 3.28
N ASN A 264 16.05 -37.10 3.86
CA ASN A 264 16.29 -37.25 5.31
C ASN A 264 16.55 -35.91 6.06
N ALA A 265 16.35 -34.77 5.41
CA ALA A 265 16.69 -33.48 5.97
C ALA A 265 15.45 -32.66 6.38
N VAL A 266 15.71 -31.53 7.04
CA VAL A 266 14.69 -30.57 7.49
C VAL A 266 14.66 -29.39 6.52
N ALA A 267 13.48 -28.89 6.13
CA ALA A 267 13.37 -27.65 5.36
C ALA A 267 13.54 -26.40 6.23
N GLY A 268 13.83 -25.27 5.58
CA GLY A 268 13.76 -23.97 6.23
C GLY A 268 12.32 -23.53 6.51
N THR A 269 12.19 -22.52 7.37
CA THR A 269 10.95 -21.81 7.66
C THR A 269 10.83 -20.60 6.74
N SER A 270 9.64 -20.35 6.23
CA SER A 270 9.38 -19.15 5.44
C SER A 270 9.28 -17.92 6.35
N GLY A 271 9.60 -16.74 5.83
CA GLY A 271 9.60 -15.51 6.61
C GLY A 271 8.20 -14.99 6.96
N GLY A 272 8.04 -14.46 8.17
CA GLY A 272 6.87 -13.64 8.52
C GLY A 272 6.90 -12.27 7.82
N GLY A 273 5.76 -11.62 7.71
CA GLY A 273 5.61 -10.25 7.23
C GLY A 273 5.98 -9.20 8.30
N GLY A 274 6.20 -7.97 7.84
CA GLY A 274 6.54 -6.83 8.70
C GLY A 274 5.32 -6.12 9.28
N ASN A 275 5.52 -5.29 10.30
CA ASN A 275 4.47 -4.45 10.88
C ASN A 275 3.99 -3.39 9.89
N GLY A 276 2.73 -2.99 10.00
CA GLY A 276 2.23 -1.77 9.39
C GLY A 276 2.70 -0.53 10.15
N GLY A 277 2.93 0.57 9.44
CA GLY A 277 3.28 1.85 10.05
C GLY A 277 2.06 2.56 10.63
N ASN A 278 2.23 3.30 11.71
CA ASN A 278 1.14 4.10 12.28
C ASN A 278 0.76 5.26 11.35
N GLY A 279 -0.52 5.63 11.32
CA GLY A 279 -0.97 6.87 10.72
C GLY A 279 -0.52 8.08 11.54
N GLY A 280 -0.28 9.19 10.86
CA GLY A 280 0.09 10.46 11.49
C GLY A 280 -1.11 11.15 12.11
N HIS A 281 -0.85 11.97 13.13
CA HIS A 281 -1.89 12.82 13.73
C HIS A 281 -2.30 13.94 12.78
N SER A 282 -3.55 14.38 12.88
CA SER A 282 -4.01 15.59 12.19
C SER A 282 -3.42 16.87 12.79
N GLY A 283 -3.77 18.00 12.19
CA GLY A 283 -3.62 19.31 12.80
C GLY A 283 -4.49 19.49 14.04
N TRP A 284 -4.07 20.40 14.92
CA TRP A 284 -4.74 20.68 16.17
C TRP A 284 -6.12 21.30 15.97
N ILE A 285 -6.32 22.21 15.01
CA ILE A 285 -7.64 22.83 14.77
C ILE A 285 -8.51 21.92 13.92
N TYR A 286 -8.05 21.57 12.71
CA TYR A 286 -8.86 20.83 11.76
C TYR A 286 -8.03 19.83 10.97
N GLY A 287 -8.56 18.61 10.88
CA GLY A 287 -8.07 17.54 10.02
C GLY A 287 -8.41 16.18 10.61
N ASP A 288 -8.49 15.19 9.74
CA ASP A 288 -8.60 13.80 10.11
C ASP A 288 -7.20 13.20 10.37
N GLY A 289 -7.15 12.22 11.25
CA GLY A 289 -5.97 11.42 11.47
C GLY A 289 -5.69 10.48 10.30
N GLY A 290 -4.42 10.20 10.03
CA GLY A 290 -4.03 9.29 8.96
C GLY A 290 -4.40 7.84 9.28
N ALA A 291 -4.75 7.04 8.28
CA ALA A 291 -4.95 5.60 8.48
C ALA A 291 -3.62 4.90 8.82
N GLY A 292 -3.67 3.87 9.65
CA GLY A 292 -2.56 2.94 9.86
C GLY A 292 -2.34 2.05 8.63
N GLY A 293 -1.09 1.66 8.39
CA GLY A 293 -0.72 0.73 7.34
C GLY A 293 -1.03 -0.71 7.72
N ASN A 294 -1.28 -1.57 6.74
CA ASN A 294 -1.49 -3.00 6.98
C ASN A 294 -0.15 -3.67 7.29
N SER A 295 -0.11 -4.69 8.14
CA SER A 295 1.08 -5.57 8.22
C SER A 295 1.21 -6.44 6.97
N GLY A 296 2.43 -6.90 6.69
CA GLY A 296 2.71 -7.81 5.58
C GLY A 296 2.27 -9.24 5.86
N ALA A 297 2.09 -10.03 4.81
CA ALA A 297 1.78 -11.45 4.93
C ALA A 297 3.04 -12.29 5.21
N GLY A 298 2.87 -13.40 5.92
CA GLY A 298 3.83 -14.49 5.93
C GLY A 298 3.80 -15.24 4.60
N THR A 299 4.94 -15.79 4.19
CA THR A 299 5.05 -16.57 2.95
C THR A 299 4.68 -18.02 3.16
N ASP A 300 4.01 -18.60 2.17
CA ASP A 300 3.68 -20.02 2.17
C ASP A 300 4.96 -20.87 2.03
N GLY A 301 4.98 -22.01 2.71
CA GLY A 301 5.94 -23.07 2.47
C GLY A 301 5.73 -23.69 1.09
N LEU A 302 6.82 -23.85 0.35
CA LEU A 302 6.79 -24.54 -0.94
C LEU A 302 6.84 -26.06 -0.75
N PHE A 303 6.16 -26.79 -1.66
CA PHE A 303 6.14 -28.25 -1.69
C PHE A 303 7.54 -28.88 -1.55
N ASN A 304 7.65 -29.94 -0.74
CA ASN A 304 8.95 -30.50 -0.34
C ASN A 304 9.05 -32.05 -0.42
N ASN A 305 10.25 -32.55 -0.76
CA ASN A 305 10.69 -33.95 -0.69
C ASN A 305 11.43 -34.33 0.61
N ALA A 306 11.64 -33.37 1.52
CA ALA A 306 12.40 -33.58 2.74
C ALA A 306 11.61 -34.36 3.82
N ARG A 307 12.32 -34.79 4.88
CA ARG A 307 11.71 -35.46 6.04
C ARG A 307 10.77 -34.52 6.77
N GLU A 308 11.19 -33.27 6.96
CA GLU A 308 10.34 -32.21 7.53
C GLU A 308 10.13 -31.12 6.46
N ALA A 309 8.87 -30.81 6.15
CA ALA A 309 8.51 -29.84 5.13
C ALA A 309 8.59 -28.40 5.67
N MET A 310 8.56 -27.44 4.74
CA MET A 310 8.68 -26.02 5.08
C MET A 310 7.51 -25.53 5.91
N HIS A 311 7.82 -24.88 7.03
CA HIS A 311 6.83 -24.11 7.78
C HIS A 311 6.49 -22.80 7.04
N GLY A 312 5.23 -22.40 7.10
CA GLY A 312 4.77 -21.11 6.62
C GLY A 312 5.21 -19.97 7.53
N GLY A 313 5.36 -18.77 6.98
CA GLY A 313 5.79 -17.59 7.70
C GLY A 313 4.80 -17.16 8.78
N SER A 314 5.27 -17.00 10.02
CA SER A 314 4.42 -16.60 11.15
C SER A 314 4.42 -15.09 11.38
N ASN A 315 3.22 -14.54 11.55
CA ASN A 315 2.97 -13.13 11.82
C ASN A 315 2.53 -12.84 13.27
N LEU A 316 2.73 -13.77 14.20
CA LEU A 316 2.24 -13.64 15.58
C LEU A 316 2.73 -12.37 16.30
N LEU A 317 3.90 -11.87 15.93
CA LEU A 317 4.52 -10.65 16.49
C LEU A 317 4.28 -9.40 15.63
N ALA A 318 3.59 -9.55 14.50
CA ALA A 318 3.28 -8.45 13.60
C ALA A 318 1.89 -7.85 13.90
N ALA A 319 1.75 -6.57 13.60
CA ALA A 319 0.52 -5.83 13.78
C ALA A 319 0.30 -4.82 12.65
N GLY A 320 -0.97 -4.60 12.30
CA GLY A 320 -1.38 -3.42 11.57
C GLY A 320 -1.07 -2.15 12.38
N GLY A 321 -0.74 -1.07 11.68
CA GLY A 321 -0.44 0.21 12.28
C GLY A 321 -1.68 0.83 12.93
N ARG A 322 -1.49 1.62 13.98
CA ARG A 322 -2.59 2.38 14.58
C ARG A 322 -3.01 3.52 13.65
N GLY A 323 -4.29 3.84 13.63
CA GLY A 323 -4.77 5.09 13.04
C GLY A 323 -4.32 6.30 13.87
N GLY A 324 -4.12 7.43 13.20
CA GLY A 324 -3.75 8.70 13.83
C GLY A 324 -4.95 9.35 14.50
N ASP A 325 -4.69 10.08 15.59
CA ASP A 325 -5.72 10.89 16.25
C ASP A 325 -5.99 12.21 15.51
N ALA A 326 -7.22 12.69 15.62
CA ALA A 326 -7.60 14.04 15.22
C ALA A 326 -7.45 15.06 16.37
N GLY A 327 -7.34 16.35 16.02
CA GLY A 327 -7.18 17.48 16.93
C GLY A 327 -8.49 17.93 17.60
N LEU A 328 -8.95 19.14 17.30
CA LEU A 328 -10.20 19.71 17.80
C LEU A 328 -11.39 19.32 16.91
N TRP A 329 -11.18 19.29 15.59
CA TRP A 329 -12.17 18.96 14.58
C TRP A 329 -11.61 17.96 13.58
N GLY A 330 -12.35 16.90 13.30
CA GLY A 330 -11.99 15.87 12.33
C GLY A 330 -12.07 14.47 12.91
N ASN A 331 -11.98 13.45 12.07
CA ASN A 331 -12.16 12.06 12.45
C ASN A 331 -10.83 11.38 12.74
N GLY A 332 -10.84 10.39 13.63
CA GLY A 332 -9.68 9.53 13.83
C GLY A 332 -9.43 8.64 12.62
N GLY A 333 -8.17 8.36 12.33
CA GLY A 333 -7.78 7.46 11.25
C GLY A 333 -8.15 6.01 11.55
N ALA A 334 -8.45 5.22 10.52
CA ALA A 334 -8.65 3.78 10.70
C ALA A 334 -7.34 3.07 11.06
N GLY A 335 -7.41 2.01 11.87
CA GLY A 335 -6.30 1.10 12.10
C GLY A 335 -6.04 0.22 10.89
N GLY A 336 -4.79 -0.17 10.68
CA GLY A 336 -4.38 -1.06 9.60
C GLY A 336 -4.73 -2.52 9.88
N ASN A 337 -4.92 -3.31 8.84
CA ASN A 337 -5.25 -4.73 8.96
C ASN A 337 -4.01 -5.58 9.28
N GLY A 338 -4.25 -6.66 10.01
CA GLY A 338 -3.31 -7.76 10.23
C GLY A 338 -3.09 -8.58 8.96
N GLY A 339 -1.85 -8.98 8.72
CA GLY A 339 -1.42 -9.80 7.59
C GLY A 339 -1.58 -11.28 7.91
N ASN A 340 -1.95 -12.06 6.90
CA ASN A 340 -2.15 -13.49 7.06
C ASN A 340 -0.82 -14.23 7.31
N GLY A 341 -0.85 -15.28 8.11
CA GLY A 341 0.25 -16.24 8.19
C GLY A 341 0.34 -17.12 6.94
N GLY A 342 1.54 -17.60 6.63
CA GLY A 342 1.77 -18.47 5.48
C GLY A 342 1.31 -19.91 5.73
N ASN A 343 0.86 -20.59 4.69
CA ASN A 343 0.52 -22.01 4.77
C ASN A 343 1.78 -22.87 4.93
N GLY A 344 1.68 -23.97 5.68
CA GLY A 344 2.71 -24.99 5.75
C GLY A 344 2.74 -25.88 4.51
N ALA A 345 3.92 -26.36 4.14
CA ALA A 345 4.08 -27.19 2.94
C ALA A 345 3.61 -28.64 3.15
N ASN A 346 3.00 -29.21 2.10
CA ASN A 346 2.72 -30.64 2.02
C ASN A 346 4.01 -31.45 1.75
N THR A 347 3.99 -32.75 2.08
CA THR A 347 5.07 -33.70 1.76
C THR A 347 4.74 -34.58 0.54
N ASN A 348 5.76 -35.19 -0.07
CA ASN A 348 5.63 -36.03 -1.28
C ASN A 348 5.04 -37.43 -1.02
N ALA A 349 4.30 -37.95 -2.01
CA ALA A 349 3.66 -39.26 -2.10
C ALA A 349 4.61 -40.48 -2.22
N ASN A 350 5.88 -40.41 -1.76
CA ASN A 350 6.72 -41.61 -1.69
C ASN A 350 6.61 -42.24 -0.29
N PRO A 351 5.84 -43.33 -0.12
CA PRO A 351 5.45 -43.92 1.17
C PRO A 351 6.59 -44.61 1.95
N SER A 352 7.82 -44.49 1.48
CA SER A 352 8.92 -45.32 1.97
C SER A 352 9.65 -44.73 3.18
N PHE A 353 9.31 -43.51 3.62
CA PHE A 353 9.96 -42.81 4.73
C PHE A 353 8.96 -42.05 5.61
N ALA A 354 9.35 -41.81 6.87
CA ALA A 354 8.57 -40.99 7.80
C ALA A 354 8.65 -39.51 7.42
N HIS A 355 7.50 -38.84 7.30
CA HIS A 355 7.42 -37.42 6.90
C HIS A 355 6.66 -36.57 7.93
N ILE A 356 7.13 -35.33 8.10
CA ILE A 356 6.48 -34.28 8.89
C ILE A 356 6.16 -33.14 7.92
N ALA A 357 4.88 -32.80 7.77
CA ALA A 357 4.47 -31.66 6.98
C ALA A 357 4.66 -30.34 7.73
N GLY A 358 4.72 -29.25 6.98
CA GLY A 358 5.01 -27.94 7.54
C GLY A 358 3.84 -27.39 8.33
N ASP A 359 4.13 -26.70 9.41
CA ASP A 359 3.11 -25.95 10.15
C ASP A 359 2.73 -24.66 9.41
N GLY A 360 1.47 -24.25 9.54
CA GLY A 360 1.00 -22.94 9.14
C GLY A 360 1.43 -21.84 10.11
N GLY A 361 1.79 -20.68 9.58
CA GLY A 361 2.13 -19.49 10.34
C GLY A 361 0.91 -18.82 10.97
N GLY A 362 1.10 -18.09 12.08
CA GLY A 362 0.01 -17.36 12.71
C GLY A 362 -0.30 -16.03 12.02
N GLY A 363 -1.48 -15.46 12.27
CA GLY A 363 -1.89 -14.17 11.72
C GLY A 363 -1.48 -12.98 12.59
N ALA A 364 -1.28 -11.81 11.97
CA ALA A 364 -0.96 -10.56 12.67
C ALA A 364 -2.20 -9.88 13.25
N SER A 365 -2.04 -9.16 14.35
CA SER A 365 -3.14 -8.36 14.93
C SER A 365 -3.51 -7.15 14.07
N GLY A 366 -4.78 -6.75 14.10
CA GLY A 366 -5.25 -5.48 13.53
C GLY A 366 -4.87 -4.29 14.42
N GLY A 367 -4.59 -3.15 13.78
CA GLY A 367 -4.27 -1.90 14.47
C GLY A 367 -5.49 -1.24 15.08
N ALA A 368 -5.31 -0.49 16.17
CA ALA A 368 -6.38 0.32 16.75
C ALA A 368 -6.71 1.52 15.86
N GLY A 369 -7.98 1.93 15.80
CA GLY A 369 -8.39 3.20 15.23
C GLY A 369 -7.98 4.38 16.11
N GLY A 370 -7.74 5.54 15.48
CA GLY A 370 -7.44 6.79 16.18
C GLY A 370 -8.68 7.45 16.75
N ASN A 371 -8.50 8.36 17.71
CA ASN A 371 -9.58 9.11 18.31
C ASN A 371 -10.04 10.27 17.40
N GLY A 372 -11.34 10.55 17.42
CA GLY A 372 -11.92 11.73 16.78
C GLY A 372 -11.55 13.02 17.51
N GLY A 373 -11.73 14.15 16.82
CA GLY A 373 -11.37 15.46 17.33
C GLY A 373 -12.20 15.85 18.54
N PHE A 374 -11.59 16.60 19.46
CA PHE A 374 -12.17 16.90 20.77
C PHE A 374 -13.58 17.50 20.69
N PHE A 375 -13.84 18.50 19.86
CA PHE A 375 -15.19 19.05 19.74
C PHE A 375 -16.06 18.18 18.85
N PHE A 376 -15.62 17.94 17.61
CA PHE A 376 -16.36 17.13 16.65
C PHE A 376 -15.44 16.15 15.93
N GLY A 377 -15.87 14.89 15.90
CA GLY A 377 -15.12 13.84 15.22
C GLY A 377 -15.55 12.46 15.68
N SER A 378 -15.73 11.55 14.73
CA SER A 378 -15.85 10.13 15.05
C SER A 378 -14.49 9.49 15.22
N GLY A 379 -14.41 8.48 16.10
CA GLY A 379 -13.23 7.63 16.18
C GLY A 379 -13.10 6.74 14.94
N GLY A 380 -11.85 6.43 14.59
CA GLY A 380 -11.54 5.57 13.46
C GLY A 380 -11.86 4.10 13.75
N HIS A 381 -12.13 3.33 12.69
CA HIS A 381 -12.36 1.90 12.81
C HIS A 381 -11.09 1.14 13.21
N GLY A 382 -11.22 0.08 14.00
CA GLY A 382 -10.13 -0.85 14.24
C GLY A 382 -9.89 -1.75 13.03
N GLY A 383 -8.63 -2.13 12.81
CA GLY A 383 -8.24 -3.02 11.71
C GLY A 383 -8.65 -4.47 11.95
N VAL A 384 -8.89 -5.21 10.87
CA VAL A 384 -9.19 -6.64 10.91
C VAL A 384 -7.93 -7.42 11.27
N GLY A 385 -8.05 -8.46 12.09
CA GLY A 385 -6.97 -9.38 12.39
C GLY A 385 -6.66 -10.33 11.21
N GLY A 386 -5.39 -10.68 11.04
CA GLY A 386 -4.93 -11.57 9.98
C GLY A 386 -5.30 -13.03 10.25
N ASN A 387 -5.60 -13.78 9.20
CA ASN A 387 -5.85 -15.22 9.29
C ASN A 387 -4.54 -15.97 9.54
N SER A 388 -4.57 -17.09 10.25
CA SER A 388 -3.44 -18.01 10.27
C SER A 388 -3.41 -18.90 9.02
N GLY A 389 -2.23 -19.36 8.63
CA GLY A 389 -2.04 -20.32 7.55
C GLY A 389 -2.44 -21.73 7.95
N ASN A 390 -2.78 -22.54 6.96
CA ASN A 390 -3.13 -23.95 7.13
C ASN A 390 -1.87 -24.80 7.39
N GLY A 391 -2.02 -25.88 8.15
CA GLY A 391 -0.99 -26.91 8.26
C GLY A 391 -0.92 -27.77 6.98
N GLY A 392 0.28 -28.23 6.64
CA GLY A 392 0.51 -29.06 5.47
C GLY A 392 -0.01 -30.49 5.65
N ASN A 393 -0.41 -31.10 4.55
CA ASN A 393 -0.86 -32.50 4.48
C ASN A 393 0.31 -33.45 4.24
N VAL A 394 0.15 -34.69 4.72
CA VAL A 394 1.05 -35.82 4.43
C VAL A 394 0.29 -36.92 3.69
N PRO A 395 0.95 -37.72 2.83
CA PRO A 395 0.38 -38.94 2.26
C PRO A 395 0.30 -40.05 3.30
N THR A 396 -0.52 -41.07 3.02
CA THR A 396 -0.74 -42.24 3.90
C THR A 396 -0.37 -43.54 3.20
N ASP A 397 0.28 -44.45 3.92
CA ASP A 397 0.69 -45.80 3.52
C ASP A 397 0.49 -46.90 4.58
N SER A 398 0.03 -46.53 5.78
CA SER A 398 -0.24 -47.40 6.93
C SER A 398 0.96 -48.14 7.52
N ILE A 399 2.18 -47.87 7.06
CA ILE A 399 3.41 -48.55 7.48
C ILE A 399 4.38 -47.56 8.16
N SER A 400 4.57 -46.40 7.55
CA SER A 400 5.49 -45.36 8.00
C SER A 400 4.80 -44.40 8.99
N GLN A 401 5.60 -43.71 9.82
CA GLN A 401 5.11 -42.64 10.68
C GLN A 401 4.97 -41.35 9.86
N HIS A 402 3.75 -40.82 9.75
CA HIS A 402 3.52 -39.53 9.09
C HIS A 402 2.85 -38.54 10.05
N LEU A 403 3.31 -37.29 10.01
CA LEU A 403 2.86 -36.22 10.88
C LEU A 403 2.39 -35.04 10.04
N ALA A 404 1.09 -34.75 10.06
CA ALA A 404 0.57 -33.58 9.37
C ALA A 404 0.90 -32.30 10.14
N GLY A 405 0.97 -31.17 9.42
CA GLY A 405 1.28 -29.87 10.00
C GLY A 405 0.14 -29.34 10.87
N SER A 406 0.49 -28.61 11.91
CA SER A 406 -0.44 -27.82 12.72
C SER A 406 -0.61 -26.42 12.15
N SER A 407 -1.59 -25.67 12.66
CA SER A 407 -1.78 -24.25 12.38
C SER A 407 -1.65 -23.45 13.68
N GLN A 408 -1.07 -22.25 13.58
CA GLN A 408 -0.93 -21.31 14.70
C GLN A 408 -2.20 -20.47 14.89
N ALA A 409 -2.22 -19.64 15.94
CA ALA A 409 -3.36 -18.75 16.20
C ALA A 409 -3.46 -17.62 15.16
N ALA A 410 -4.69 -17.19 14.90
CA ALA A 410 -4.97 -16.01 14.09
C ALA A 410 -4.73 -14.71 14.88
N GLY A 411 -4.74 -13.57 14.19
CA GLY A 411 -4.51 -12.26 14.77
C GLY A 411 -5.77 -11.60 15.31
N LEU A 412 -5.65 -10.90 16.44
CA LEU A 412 -6.76 -10.19 17.10
C LEU A 412 -7.30 -9.04 16.23
N GLY A 413 -8.59 -8.74 16.35
CA GLY A 413 -9.16 -7.52 15.79
C GLY A 413 -8.75 -6.26 16.57
N GLY A 414 -8.50 -5.16 15.87
CA GLY A 414 -8.12 -3.88 16.45
C GLY A 414 -9.30 -3.18 17.13
N ALA A 415 -9.05 -2.43 18.21
CA ALA A 415 -10.09 -1.62 18.85
C ALA A 415 -10.47 -0.41 17.97
N GLY A 416 -11.74 -0.02 17.98
CA GLY A 416 -12.19 1.25 17.42
C GLY A 416 -11.78 2.42 18.31
N GLY A 417 -11.52 3.58 17.70
CA GLY A 417 -11.19 4.82 18.41
C GLY A 417 -12.41 5.49 19.02
N ASN A 418 -12.21 6.39 19.98
CA ASN A 418 -13.30 7.11 20.63
C ASN A 418 -13.73 8.35 19.83
N GLY A 419 -15.00 8.72 19.93
CA GLY A 419 -15.49 10.03 19.46
C GLY A 419 -15.08 11.19 20.40
N GLY A 420 -15.23 12.42 19.91
CA GLY A 420 -14.99 13.66 20.66
C GLY A 420 -16.05 13.99 21.71
N LEU A 421 -16.47 15.25 21.80
CA LEU A 421 -17.68 15.65 22.52
C LEU A 421 -18.93 15.28 21.70
N PHE A 422 -18.85 15.51 20.39
CA PHE A 422 -19.84 15.17 19.38
C PHE A 422 -19.21 14.22 18.35
N GLY A 423 -19.68 12.97 18.30
CA GLY A 423 -19.20 12.03 17.28
C GLY A 423 -19.40 10.58 17.71
N ASN A 424 -19.32 9.66 16.76
CA ASN A 424 -19.52 8.25 17.06
C ASN A 424 -18.21 7.56 17.39
N GLY A 425 -18.28 6.49 18.18
CA GLY A 425 -17.15 5.59 18.38
C GLY A 425 -16.89 4.75 17.12
N GLY A 426 -15.63 4.43 16.88
CA GLY A 426 -15.22 3.58 15.78
C GLY A 426 -15.66 2.12 16.00
N VAL A 427 -16.05 1.43 14.93
CA VAL A 427 -16.29 -0.02 14.97
C VAL A 427 -14.98 -0.77 15.24
N GLY A 428 -15.02 -1.78 16.11
CA GLY A 428 -13.89 -2.68 16.35
C GLY A 428 -13.69 -3.65 15.17
N GLY A 429 -12.44 -3.97 14.85
CA GLY A 429 -12.11 -4.89 13.77
C GLY A 429 -12.46 -6.33 14.10
N THR A 430 -12.79 -7.13 13.09
CA THR A 430 -13.03 -8.57 13.29
C THR A 430 -11.73 -9.30 13.61
N GLY A 431 -11.80 -10.36 14.40
CA GLY A 431 -10.66 -11.26 14.61
C GLY A 431 -10.37 -12.10 13.37
N GLY A 432 -9.10 -12.47 13.18
CA GLY A 432 -8.69 -13.34 12.09
C GLY A 432 -9.17 -14.78 12.26
N ALA A 433 -9.37 -15.47 11.15
CA ALA A 433 -9.74 -16.88 11.13
C ALA A 433 -8.52 -17.80 11.34
N GLY A 434 -8.74 -18.84 12.14
CA GLY A 434 -7.82 -19.94 12.37
C GLY A 434 -7.66 -20.84 11.14
N GLY A 435 -6.47 -21.41 10.96
CA GLY A 435 -6.11 -22.24 9.81
C GLY A 435 -6.42 -23.69 10.09
N THR A 436 -6.73 -24.45 9.04
CA THR A 436 -7.02 -25.88 9.17
C THR A 436 -5.77 -26.65 9.56
N ALA A 437 -5.90 -27.66 10.41
CA ALA A 437 -4.81 -28.62 10.60
C ALA A 437 -4.60 -29.43 9.33
N GLY A 438 -3.38 -29.89 9.10
CA GLY A 438 -3.06 -30.83 8.05
C GLY A 438 -3.71 -32.20 8.29
N THR A 439 -3.86 -32.96 7.21
CA THR A 439 -4.45 -34.31 7.19
C THR A 439 -3.41 -35.38 6.84
N GLY A 440 -3.73 -36.65 7.13
CA GLY A 440 -2.89 -37.81 6.78
C GLY A 440 -1.98 -38.34 7.89
N THR A 441 -2.12 -37.85 9.13
CA THR A 441 -1.33 -38.37 10.27
C THR A 441 -1.61 -39.86 10.52
N GLU A 442 -0.58 -40.69 10.57
CA GLU A 442 -0.68 -42.13 10.86
C GLU A 442 0.58 -42.66 11.55
N ASN A 443 0.44 -43.80 12.26
CA ASN A 443 1.50 -44.44 13.05
C ASN A 443 2.26 -43.50 14.01
N ALA A 444 1.64 -42.39 14.43
CA ALA A 444 2.23 -41.32 15.22
C ALA A 444 1.80 -41.33 16.71
N GLY A 445 1.36 -42.48 17.21
CA GLY A 445 0.90 -42.62 18.60
C GLY A 445 -0.27 -41.69 18.93
N SER A 446 -0.11 -40.85 19.98
CA SER A 446 -1.14 -39.91 20.44
C SER A 446 -1.06 -38.52 19.77
N PHE A 447 -0.18 -38.32 18.80
CA PHE A 447 -0.08 -37.01 18.14
C PHE A 447 -1.32 -36.73 17.29
N VAL A 448 -1.88 -35.53 17.46
CA VAL A 448 -2.97 -35.00 16.65
C VAL A 448 -2.58 -33.58 16.24
N PRO A 449 -2.53 -33.26 14.94
CA PRO A 449 -2.19 -31.92 14.49
C PRO A 449 -3.22 -30.92 15.01
N THR A 450 -2.79 -29.70 15.30
CA THR A 450 -3.66 -28.68 15.91
C THR A 450 -4.22 -27.74 14.86
N ALA A 451 -5.54 -27.49 14.90
CA ALA A 451 -6.14 -26.42 14.11
C ALA A 451 -5.87 -25.06 14.76
N GLY A 452 -5.66 -24.04 13.94
CA GLY A 452 -5.45 -22.68 14.39
C GLY A 452 -6.69 -22.18 15.10
N ALA A 453 -6.51 -21.58 16.28
CA ALA A 453 -7.59 -20.88 16.96
C ALA A 453 -7.93 -19.60 16.18
N GLY A 454 -9.22 -19.34 15.99
CA GLY A 454 -9.67 -18.02 15.59
C GLY A 454 -9.37 -17.00 16.67
N ALA A 455 -9.31 -15.72 16.29
CA ALA A 455 -8.95 -14.64 17.21
C ALA A 455 -10.15 -13.82 17.65
N THR A 456 -10.05 -13.17 18.81
CA THR A 456 -11.14 -12.33 19.33
C THR A 456 -11.33 -11.07 18.49
N GLY A 457 -12.58 -10.63 18.37
CA GLY A 457 -12.90 -9.35 17.76
C GLY A 457 -12.51 -8.16 18.65
N GLY A 458 -12.19 -7.04 18.01
CA GLY A 458 -11.82 -5.80 18.69
C GLY A 458 -13.01 -5.10 19.34
N ALA A 459 -12.76 -4.37 20.43
CA ALA A 459 -13.81 -3.57 21.07
C ALA A 459 -14.21 -2.38 20.18
N GLY A 460 -15.50 -2.05 20.16
CA GLY A 460 -15.99 -0.79 19.61
C GLY A 460 -15.60 0.39 20.50
N GLY A 461 -15.25 1.51 19.88
CA GLY A 461 -14.90 2.74 20.56
C GLY A 461 -16.12 3.39 21.23
N THR A 462 -15.88 4.21 22.25
CA THR A 462 -16.96 4.97 22.88
C THR A 462 -17.44 6.10 21.97
N GLY A 463 -18.75 6.35 21.99
CA GLY A 463 -19.35 7.54 21.39
C GLY A 463 -18.87 8.80 22.09
N GLY A 464 -19.20 9.95 21.50
CA GLY A 464 -18.75 11.23 21.99
C GLY A 464 -19.24 11.49 23.41
N GLN A 465 -18.44 12.18 24.21
CA GLN A 465 -18.67 12.34 25.65
C GLN A 465 -20.07 12.91 25.96
N LEU A 466 -20.59 13.80 25.10
CA LEU A 466 -21.92 14.39 25.25
C LEU A 466 -22.93 13.75 24.31
N PHE A 467 -22.59 13.67 23.03
CA PHE A 467 -23.45 13.19 21.96
C PHE A 467 -22.71 12.21 21.04
N GLY A 468 -23.35 11.08 20.78
CA GLY A 468 -22.89 10.13 19.77
C GLY A 468 -23.04 8.67 20.20
N SER A 469 -23.18 7.78 19.22
CA SER A 469 -23.32 6.36 19.48
C SER A 469 -21.97 5.69 19.69
N GLY A 470 -21.93 4.67 20.55
CA GLY A 470 -20.80 3.77 20.63
C GLY A 470 -20.62 2.94 19.35
N GLY A 471 -19.38 2.57 19.07
CA GLY A 471 -19.06 1.70 17.95
C GLY A 471 -19.44 0.25 18.23
N ARG A 472 -19.81 -0.49 17.19
CA ARG A 472 -20.03 -1.94 17.29
C ARG A 472 -18.71 -2.67 17.60
N GLY A 473 -18.77 -3.71 18.42
CA GLY A 473 -17.66 -4.64 18.63
C GLY A 473 -17.46 -5.56 17.43
N GLY A 474 -16.22 -5.88 17.10
CA GLY A 474 -15.89 -6.78 15.99
C GLY A 474 -16.27 -8.22 16.30
N ASP A 475 -16.65 -8.97 15.27
CA ASP A 475 -16.92 -10.41 15.41
C ASP A 475 -15.60 -11.19 15.62
N GLY A 476 -15.65 -12.28 16.37
CA GLY A 476 -14.55 -13.23 16.53
C GLY A 476 -14.32 -14.03 15.24
N GLY A 477 -13.06 -14.39 14.98
CA GLY A 477 -12.70 -15.19 13.81
C GLY A 477 -13.02 -16.67 13.99
N ALA A 478 -13.42 -17.33 12.91
CA ALA A 478 -13.71 -18.77 12.94
C ALA A 478 -12.44 -19.58 13.27
N THR A 479 -12.58 -20.65 14.05
CA THR A 479 -11.50 -21.61 14.32
C THR A 479 -11.35 -22.57 13.15
N GLY A 480 -10.11 -22.96 12.87
CA GLY A 480 -9.80 -23.93 11.83
C GLY A 480 -10.42 -25.30 12.07
N THR A 481 -10.50 -26.10 11.01
CA THR A 481 -11.04 -27.46 11.05
C THR A 481 -9.94 -28.52 10.96
N PHE A 482 -10.31 -29.77 11.23
CA PHE A 482 -9.43 -30.95 11.29
C PHE A 482 -8.45 -30.92 12.48
N GLY A 483 -8.12 -32.09 13.01
CA GLY A 483 -7.21 -32.20 14.15
C GLY A 483 -7.79 -31.70 15.48
N LYS A 484 -6.88 -31.39 16.42
CA LYS A 484 -7.23 -30.91 17.76
C LYS A 484 -7.62 -29.45 17.69
N VAL A 485 -8.83 -29.13 18.13
CA VAL A 485 -9.27 -27.76 18.38
C VAL A 485 -8.80 -27.35 19.77
N VAL A 486 -8.10 -26.21 19.89
CA VAL A 486 -7.52 -25.74 21.16
C VAL A 486 -8.22 -24.49 21.72
N GLY A 487 -8.98 -23.77 20.88
CA GLY A 487 -9.71 -22.57 21.29
C GLY A 487 -10.77 -22.16 20.27
N ILE A 488 -11.75 -21.41 20.76
CA ILE A 488 -12.73 -20.66 19.97
C ILE A 488 -12.50 -19.18 20.28
N SER A 489 -13.00 -18.27 19.46
CA SER A 489 -12.86 -16.83 19.70
C SER A 489 -14.13 -16.19 20.23
N ASP A 490 -13.95 -15.18 21.07
CA ASP A 490 -15.01 -14.33 21.57
C ASP A 490 -15.28 -13.15 20.63
N GLY A 491 -16.50 -12.62 20.70
CA GLY A 491 -16.85 -11.36 20.08
C GLY A 491 -16.36 -10.14 20.87
N GLY A 492 -16.05 -9.06 20.16
CA GLY A 492 -15.66 -7.79 20.75
C GLY A 492 -16.81 -7.08 21.45
N ARG A 493 -16.53 -6.34 22.52
CA ARG A 493 -17.56 -5.53 23.21
C ARG A 493 -17.97 -4.32 22.37
N GLY A 494 -19.24 -3.96 22.39
CA GLY A 494 -19.72 -2.70 21.88
C GLY A 494 -19.33 -1.52 22.77
N GLY A 495 -19.14 -0.35 22.16
CA GLY A 495 -18.80 0.88 22.87
C GLY A 495 -20.01 1.55 23.52
N ASN A 496 -19.79 2.31 24.59
CA ASN A 496 -20.86 3.07 25.23
C ASN A 496 -21.25 4.30 24.38
N GLY A 497 -22.51 4.72 24.47
CA GLY A 497 -22.98 5.98 23.92
C GLY A 497 -22.61 7.18 24.80
N GLY A 498 -22.81 8.39 24.25
CA GLY A 498 -22.58 9.65 24.95
C GLY A 498 -23.50 9.89 26.14
N PHE A 499 -23.11 10.83 27.01
CA PHE A 499 -23.82 11.12 28.26
C PHE A 499 -25.26 11.56 28.03
N PHE A 500 -25.49 12.59 27.20
CA PHE A 500 -26.83 13.14 27.00
C PHE A 500 -27.65 12.33 26.00
N TYR A 501 -27.06 12.03 24.84
CA TYR A 501 -27.72 11.25 23.80
C TYR A 501 -26.74 10.37 23.03
N GLY A 502 -27.05 9.09 22.95
CA GLY A 502 -26.24 8.15 22.19
C GLY A 502 -26.64 6.71 22.48
N ASN A 503 -26.78 5.91 21.44
CA ASN A 503 -26.98 4.48 21.60
C ASN A 503 -25.67 3.81 21.99
N GLY A 504 -25.74 2.75 22.78
CA GLY A 504 -24.63 1.81 22.90
C GLY A 504 -24.45 1.04 21.60
N GLY A 505 -23.21 0.69 21.28
CA GLY A 505 -22.89 -0.14 20.12
C GLY A 505 -23.19 -1.61 20.40
N ASP A 506 -23.56 -2.36 19.37
CA ASP A 506 -23.77 -3.80 19.50
C ASP A 506 -22.45 -4.53 19.82
N GLY A 507 -22.53 -5.64 20.54
CA GLY A 507 -21.42 -6.57 20.68
C GLY A 507 -21.21 -7.41 19.42
N GLY A 508 -19.98 -7.85 19.21
CA GLY A 508 -19.63 -8.76 18.12
C GLY A 508 -20.02 -10.20 18.43
N ASN A 509 -20.27 -11.00 17.41
CA ASN A 509 -20.53 -12.44 17.57
C ASN A 509 -19.24 -13.20 17.87
N ALA A 510 -19.33 -14.32 18.58
CA ALA A 510 -18.25 -15.28 18.73
C ALA A 510 -17.90 -15.94 17.38
N GLY A 511 -16.66 -16.39 17.24
CA GLY A 511 -16.21 -17.07 16.01
C GLY A 511 -16.71 -18.51 15.92
N ALA A 512 -17.04 -18.96 14.72
CA ALA A 512 -17.53 -20.32 14.50
C ALA A 512 -16.45 -21.39 14.74
N ALA A 513 -16.84 -22.58 15.19
CA ALA A 513 -15.96 -23.74 15.33
C ALA A 513 -16.69 -25.05 15.04
N PRO A 514 -16.00 -26.11 14.56
CA PRO A 514 -16.62 -27.41 14.27
C PRO A 514 -16.98 -28.22 15.54
N SER A 515 -16.30 -27.96 16.66
CA SER A 515 -16.54 -28.61 17.96
C SER A 515 -15.92 -27.82 19.11
N LEU A 516 -16.40 -28.06 20.34
CA LEU A 516 -15.88 -27.41 21.55
C LEU A 516 -14.56 -28.03 22.03
N PRO A 517 -13.50 -27.24 22.29
CA PRO A 517 -12.30 -27.71 22.97
C PRO A 517 -12.61 -27.99 24.46
N SER A 518 -11.98 -29.02 25.04
CA SER A 518 -12.08 -29.30 26.48
C SER A 518 -10.74 -29.04 27.18
N PRO A 519 -10.68 -28.18 28.22
CA PRO A 519 -11.77 -27.35 28.76
C PRO A 519 -12.14 -26.16 27.85
N VAL A 520 -13.40 -25.73 27.89
CA VAL A 520 -13.89 -24.61 27.10
C VAL A 520 -13.44 -23.29 27.73
N ALA A 521 -12.61 -22.53 27.03
CA ALA A 521 -12.12 -21.25 27.53
C ALA A 521 -12.81 -20.02 26.89
N HIS A 522 -13.49 -20.19 25.74
CA HIS A 522 -13.93 -19.09 24.87
C HIS A 522 -15.09 -19.52 23.94
N GLY A 523 -15.65 -18.60 23.17
CA GLY A 523 -16.82 -18.76 22.30
C GLY A 523 -18.02 -17.89 22.73
N VAL A 524 -17.76 -16.87 23.54
CA VAL A 524 -18.78 -15.99 24.14
C VAL A 524 -19.02 -14.79 23.22
N GLY A 525 -20.29 -14.45 23.04
CA GLY A 525 -20.66 -13.24 22.32
C GLY A 525 -20.22 -11.97 23.05
N GLY A 526 -19.84 -10.95 22.32
CA GLY A 526 -19.45 -9.66 22.88
C GLY A 526 -20.61 -8.96 23.57
N ALA A 527 -20.38 -8.32 24.72
CA ALA A 527 -21.40 -7.52 25.38
C ALA A 527 -21.75 -6.27 24.55
N GLY A 528 -23.03 -5.91 24.51
CA GLY A 528 -23.47 -4.63 23.97
C GLY A 528 -23.09 -3.46 24.88
N GLY A 529 -22.79 -2.32 24.27
CA GLY A 529 -22.48 -1.08 24.98
C GLY A 529 -23.73 -0.44 25.57
N SER A 530 -23.56 0.39 26.60
CA SER A 530 -24.70 1.06 27.27
C SER A 530 -24.90 2.49 26.76
N ALA A 531 -26.15 2.91 26.67
CA ALA A 531 -26.53 4.33 26.66
C ALA A 531 -26.50 4.88 28.10
N GLN A 532 -26.41 6.21 28.24
CA GLN A 532 -26.31 6.86 29.55
C GLN A 532 -27.63 7.53 29.96
N LEU A 533 -27.98 8.70 29.39
CA LEU A 533 -29.23 9.40 29.73
C LEU A 533 -30.36 9.11 28.74
N ILE A 534 -30.13 9.33 27.45
CA ILE A 534 -31.07 9.07 26.36
C ILE A 534 -30.41 8.21 25.29
N GLY A 535 -31.06 7.11 24.92
CA GLY A 535 -30.58 6.20 23.87
C GLY A 535 -30.83 4.74 24.23
N ASN A 536 -30.76 3.87 23.23
CA ASN A 536 -30.91 2.43 23.44
C ASN A 536 -29.56 1.80 23.78
N GLY A 537 -29.58 0.76 24.61
CA GLY A 537 -28.43 -0.12 24.79
C GLY A 537 -28.19 -0.93 23.51
N GLY A 538 -26.93 -1.24 23.21
CA GLY A 538 -26.59 -2.13 22.11
C GLY A 538 -26.92 -3.59 22.44
N ASN A 539 -27.24 -4.38 21.43
CA ASN A 539 -27.49 -5.81 21.62
C ASN A 539 -26.18 -6.55 21.92
N GLY A 540 -26.26 -7.63 22.69
CA GLY A 540 -25.17 -8.58 22.83
C GLY A 540 -25.00 -9.42 21.57
N GLY A 541 -23.76 -9.78 21.25
CA GLY A 541 -23.46 -10.67 20.13
C GLY A 541 -23.78 -12.13 20.45
N ALA A 542 -23.97 -12.94 19.42
CA ALA A 542 -24.23 -14.37 19.56
C ALA A 542 -23.01 -15.12 20.10
N GLY A 543 -23.24 -16.09 20.99
CA GLY A 543 -22.30 -17.13 21.35
C GLY A 543 -22.29 -18.25 20.31
N VAL A 544 -21.49 -19.29 20.54
CA VAL A 544 -21.41 -20.44 19.63
C VAL A 544 -21.33 -21.76 20.41
N LEU A 545 -21.90 -22.82 19.82
CA LEU A 545 -21.86 -24.18 20.36
C LEU A 545 -22.39 -24.29 21.80
N GLY A 546 -23.41 -23.50 22.15
CA GLY A 546 -24.02 -23.50 23.48
C GLY A 546 -23.24 -22.71 24.53
N GLN A 547 -22.21 -21.96 24.11
CA GLN A 547 -21.61 -20.92 24.95
C GLN A 547 -22.52 -19.69 25.03
N PRO A 548 -22.53 -18.96 26.16
CA PRO A 548 -23.39 -17.80 26.32
C PRO A 548 -23.20 -16.75 25.22
N GLY A 549 -24.30 -16.16 24.76
CA GLY A 549 -24.24 -14.89 24.07
C GLY A 549 -23.80 -13.75 25.00
N GLY A 550 -23.46 -12.62 24.40
CA GLY A 550 -23.09 -11.42 25.15
C GLY A 550 -24.31 -10.80 25.82
N SER A 551 -24.10 -10.13 26.95
CA SER A 551 -25.18 -9.38 27.59
C SER A 551 -25.55 -8.14 26.76
N GLY A 552 -26.84 -7.84 26.67
CA GLY A 552 -27.33 -6.58 26.14
C GLY A 552 -26.96 -5.39 27.02
N GLY A 553 -26.67 -4.25 26.38
CA GLY A 553 -26.32 -3.02 27.04
C GLY A 553 -27.51 -2.35 27.74
N LYS A 554 -27.23 -1.46 28.69
CA LYS A 554 -28.29 -0.70 29.35
C LYS A 554 -28.82 0.42 28.44
N GLY A 555 -30.15 0.61 28.42
CA GLY A 555 -30.78 1.79 27.84
C GLY A 555 -30.61 3.01 28.74
N GLY A 556 -30.85 4.19 28.20
CA GLY A 556 -30.74 5.46 28.91
C GLY A 556 -31.61 5.53 30.14
N GLN A 557 -31.09 6.15 31.21
CA GLN A 557 -31.79 6.28 32.49
C GLN A 557 -33.11 7.06 32.41
N LEU A 558 -33.25 7.96 31.43
CA LEU A 558 -34.46 8.75 31.22
C LEU A 558 -35.32 8.17 30.09
N PHE A 559 -34.72 7.90 28.93
CA PHE A 559 -35.39 7.28 27.79
C PHE A 559 -34.46 6.32 27.06
N GLY A 560 -34.94 5.10 26.81
CA GLY A 560 -34.18 4.09 26.09
C GLY A 560 -34.62 2.68 26.40
N GLN A 561 -34.41 1.77 25.46
CA GLN A 561 -34.60 0.34 25.66
C GLN A 561 -33.27 -0.32 26.00
N HIS A 562 -33.30 -1.33 26.87
CA HIS A 562 -32.18 -2.25 27.05
C HIS A 562 -31.93 -3.02 25.75
N GLY A 563 -30.66 -3.26 25.43
CA GLY A 563 -30.30 -4.16 24.35
C GLY A 563 -30.70 -5.60 24.70
N ALA A 564 -30.98 -6.40 23.68
CA ALA A 564 -31.23 -7.82 23.87
C ALA A 564 -29.92 -8.54 24.20
N ASP A 565 -29.99 -9.55 25.06
CA ASP A 565 -28.90 -10.52 25.22
C ASP A 565 -28.74 -11.32 23.92
N GLY A 566 -27.50 -11.64 23.57
CA GLY A 566 -27.19 -12.44 22.41
C GLY A 566 -27.64 -13.89 22.59
N PRO A 567 -28.03 -14.58 21.51
CA PRO A 567 -28.35 -16.01 21.57
C PRO A 567 -27.10 -16.84 21.89
N ALA A 568 -27.31 -18.01 22.49
CA ALA A 568 -26.26 -19.00 22.80
C ALA A 568 -26.05 -20.02 21.67
#